data_AF-A0A7X9JLG8-F1
#
_entry.id   AF-A0A7X9JLG8-F1
#
_cell.length_a   1.000
_cell.length_b   1.000
_cell.length_c   1.000
_cell.angle_alpha   90.00
_cell.angle_beta   90.00
_cell.angle_gamma   90.00
#
_symmetry.space_group_name_H-M   'P 1'
#
loop_
_entity.id
_entity.type
_entity.pdbx_description
1 polymer ?
#
loop_
_entity_poly.entity_id
_entity_poly.type
_entity_poly.pdbx_seq_one_letter_code
_entity_poly.pdbx_strand_id
1 'polypeptide(L)'
;MAKLTAIGYLLHSYKDSSVSKAVILMDGRQSEVGTSNGRTGKSLMGKAIEHVIPQHYIGAKGKNLTDDVFLFDGLTEKHRNLFLDDVRANIDFEFFFPLITGKLMVNQKGGRRFTLPFEQTPKLLISTNHAINGEGSSFHDRQWLVAFSDFYNDDHK
;
A
#
# COMPACT_ATOMS: atom_id res chain seq x y z
N MET A 1 -2.71 6.34 -18.65
CA MET A 1 -1.30 6.58 -18.27
C MET A 1 -1.01 6.33 -16.80
N ALA A 2 -1.76 6.90 -15.84
CA ALA A 2 -1.46 6.78 -14.39
C ALA A 2 -1.26 5.34 -13.87
N LYS A 3 -2.11 4.38 -14.27
CA LYS A 3 -2.03 2.97 -13.84
C LYS A 3 -0.76 2.26 -14.32
N LEU A 4 -0.36 2.47 -15.58
CA LEU A 4 0.85 1.86 -16.16
C LEU A 4 2.11 2.36 -15.45
N THR A 5 2.19 3.66 -15.17
CA THR A 5 3.35 4.23 -14.46
C THR A 5 3.39 3.76 -13.01
N ALA A 6 2.25 3.65 -12.33
CA ALA A 6 2.19 3.10 -10.98
C ALA A 6 2.64 1.63 -10.93
N ILE A 7 2.20 0.80 -11.89
CA ILE A 7 2.67 -0.59 -12.03
C ILE A 7 4.18 -0.61 -12.29
N GLY A 8 4.67 0.18 -13.25
CA GLY A 8 6.09 0.28 -13.55
C GLY A 8 6.91 0.65 -12.32
N TYR A 9 6.48 1.67 -11.59
CA TYR A 9 7.06 2.10 -10.31
C TYR A 9 7.14 0.95 -9.30
N LEU A 10 6.06 0.19 -9.13
CA LEU A 10 6.02 -0.94 -8.19
C LEU A 10 6.89 -2.12 -8.63
N LEU A 11 7.11 -2.33 -9.93
CA LEU A 11 7.85 -3.49 -10.44
C LEU A 11 9.37 -3.34 -10.40
N HIS A 12 9.92 -2.13 -10.40
CA HIS A 12 11.37 -1.94 -10.31
C HIS A 12 11.84 -1.90 -8.85
N SER A 13 13.08 -2.31 -8.58
CA SER A 13 13.66 -2.33 -7.23
C SER A 13 14.28 -1.01 -6.78
N TYR A 14 14.68 -0.15 -7.73
CA TYR A 14 15.32 1.13 -7.40
C TYR A 14 14.39 2.07 -6.61
N LYS A 15 14.91 2.70 -5.56
CA LYS A 15 14.23 3.73 -4.78
C LYS A 15 14.96 5.06 -4.93
N ASP A 16 14.27 6.00 -5.58
CA ASP A 16 14.69 7.39 -5.67
C ASP A 16 14.08 8.16 -4.50
N SER A 17 14.90 8.83 -3.70
CA SER A 17 14.44 9.64 -2.57
C SER A 17 13.59 10.83 -3.02
N SER A 18 13.75 11.30 -4.26
CA SER A 18 12.93 12.37 -4.84
C SER A 18 11.54 11.93 -5.28
N VAL A 19 11.30 10.62 -5.45
CA VAL A 19 10.04 10.05 -5.96
C VAL A 19 9.51 8.91 -5.09
N SER A 20 9.77 8.96 -3.79
CA SER A 20 9.34 7.94 -2.83
C SER A 20 7.88 8.14 -2.43
N LYS A 21 6.99 7.28 -2.94
CA LYS A 21 5.54 7.38 -2.76
C LYS A 21 4.92 6.02 -2.42
N ALA A 22 3.86 6.06 -1.63
CA ALA A 22 2.92 4.95 -1.52
C ALA A 22 1.93 5.02 -2.69
N VAL A 23 1.78 3.90 -3.41
CA VAL A 23 0.72 3.77 -4.42
C VAL A 23 -0.56 3.35 -3.71
N ILE A 24 -1.61 4.17 -3.85
CA ILE A 24 -2.90 3.95 -3.18
C ILE A 24 -3.94 3.70 -4.26
N LEU A 25 -4.43 2.46 -4.31
CA LEU A 25 -5.53 2.06 -5.17
C LEU A 25 -6.84 2.38 -4.44
N MET A 26 -7.66 3.23 -5.02
CA MET A 26 -8.92 3.68 -4.44
C MET A 26 -10.06 3.60 -5.44
N ASP A 27 -11.29 3.52 -4.94
CA ASP A 27 -12.46 3.58 -5.82
C ASP A 27 -12.64 4.99 -6.40
N GLY A 28 -12.91 5.04 -7.71
CA GLY A 28 -13.01 6.28 -8.48
C GLY A 28 -14.35 7.00 -8.31
N ARG A 29 -15.34 6.36 -7.70
CA ARG A 29 -16.57 7.00 -7.24
C ARG A 29 -16.47 7.19 -5.73
N GLN A 30 -16.75 8.40 -5.25
CA GLN A 30 -17.24 8.57 -3.88
C GLN A 30 -18.62 7.92 -3.86
N SER A 31 -18.67 6.61 -3.61
CA SER A 31 -19.91 5.97 -3.24
C SER A 31 -20.39 6.66 -1.95
N GLU A 32 -21.68 7.00 -1.89
CA GLU A 32 -22.29 7.51 -0.66
C GLU A 32 -21.86 6.62 0.51
N VAL A 33 -21.45 7.25 1.61
CA VAL A 33 -20.93 6.60 2.82
C VAL A 33 -21.74 5.33 3.12
N GLY A 34 -21.15 4.15 2.89
CA GLY A 34 -21.80 2.87 3.19
C GLY A 34 -21.95 1.89 2.00
N THR A 35 -21.71 2.28 0.76
CA THR A 35 -21.72 1.34 -0.39
C THR A 35 -20.32 0.78 -0.66
N SER A 36 -20.06 -0.43 -0.16
CA SER A 36 -18.86 -1.21 -0.44
C SER A 36 -18.95 -1.83 -1.83
N ASN A 37 -18.40 -1.17 -2.85
CA ASN A 37 -18.18 -1.76 -4.17
C ASN A 37 -16.93 -2.65 -4.12
N GLY A 38 -17.06 -3.82 -3.48
CA GLY A 38 -16.06 -4.87 -3.63
C GLY A 38 -15.92 -5.23 -5.11
N ARG A 39 -14.75 -5.74 -5.51
CA ARG A 39 -14.47 -6.31 -6.86
C ARG A 39 -14.07 -5.33 -7.98
N THR A 40 -13.66 -4.09 -7.67
CA THR A 40 -13.15 -3.14 -8.69
C THR A 40 -11.77 -3.47 -9.27
N GLY A 41 -11.12 -4.55 -8.84
CA GLY A 41 -9.82 -5.02 -9.35
C GLY A 41 -8.59 -4.48 -8.59
N LYS A 42 -8.77 -3.74 -7.49
CA LYS A 42 -7.67 -3.22 -6.65
C LYS A 42 -6.78 -4.35 -6.10
N SER A 43 -7.37 -5.33 -5.42
CA SER A 43 -6.64 -6.50 -4.90
C SER A 43 -6.10 -7.40 -6.01
N LEU A 44 -6.75 -7.42 -7.18
CA LEU A 44 -6.26 -8.16 -8.35
C LEU A 44 -4.95 -7.55 -8.89
N MET A 45 -4.82 -6.22 -8.91
CA MET A 45 -3.56 -5.57 -9.28
C MET A 45 -2.44 -5.91 -8.28
N GLY A 46 -2.72 -5.89 -6.97
CA GLY A 46 -1.74 -6.30 -5.95
C GLY A 46 -1.30 -7.76 -6.11
N LYS A 47 -2.25 -8.66 -6.40
CA LYS A 47 -1.96 -10.07 -6.71
C LYS A 47 -1.13 -10.24 -7.99
N ALA A 48 -1.42 -9.46 -9.03
CA ALA A 48 -0.67 -9.50 -10.28
C ALA A 48 0.80 -9.11 -10.06
N ILE A 49 1.07 -8.14 -9.19
CA ILE A 49 2.44 -7.71 -8.84
C ILE A 49 3.21 -8.81 -8.10
N GLU A 50 2.56 -9.53 -7.18
CA GLU A 50 3.17 -10.65 -6.44
C GLU A 50 3.67 -11.78 -7.34
N HIS A 51 3.03 -11.99 -8.50
CA HIS A 51 3.48 -12.97 -9.48
C HIS A 51 4.75 -12.57 -10.24
N VAL A 52 5.16 -11.29 -10.19
CA VAL A 52 6.30 -10.76 -10.95
C VAL A 52 7.50 -10.50 -10.03
N ILE A 53 7.26 -10.00 -8.82
CA ILE A 53 8.31 -9.67 -7.85
C ILE A 53 7.92 -10.07 -6.42
N PRO A 54 8.90 -10.34 -5.53
CA PRO A 54 8.60 -10.66 -4.14
C PRO A 54 7.81 -9.54 -3.45
N GLN A 55 6.62 -9.88 -2.97
CA GLN A 55 5.71 -8.97 -2.28
C GLN A 55 5.33 -9.56 -0.93
N HIS A 56 5.38 -8.74 0.11
CA HIS A 56 4.84 -9.09 1.42
C HIS A 56 3.39 -8.62 1.48
N TYR A 57 2.46 -9.51 1.79
CA TYR A 57 1.03 -9.22 1.85
C TYR A 57 0.54 -9.11 3.29
N ILE A 58 -0.26 -8.08 3.58
CA ILE A 58 -0.95 -7.90 4.86
C ILE A 58 -2.41 -7.56 4.59
N GLY A 59 -3.33 -8.35 5.16
CA GLY A 59 -4.74 -7.99 5.23
C GLY A 59 -4.98 -6.88 6.25
N ALA A 60 -5.40 -5.70 5.78
CA ALA A 60 -5.32 -4.46 6.54
C ALA A 60 -6.69 -3.91 7.00
N LYS A 61 -7.71 -4.77 7.07
CA LYS A 61 -9.08 -4.41 7.48
C LYS A 61 -9.25 -4.20 9.00
N GLY A 62 -8.23 -4.52 9.80
CA GLY A 62 -8.24 -4.36 11.25
C GLY A 62 -8.35 -2.88 11.67
N LYS A 63 -9.07 -2.60 12.76
CA LYS A 63 -9.21 -1.20 13.26
C LYS A 63 -7.91 -0.64 13.85
N ASN A 64 -7.08 -1.51 14.43
CA ASN A 64 -5.88 -1.14 15.19
C ASN A 64 -4.62 -1.60 14.46
N LEU A 65 -4.60 -1.47 13.13
CA LEU A 65 -3.51 -1.99 12.30
C LEU A 65 -2.15 -1.38 12.67
N THR A 66 -2.10 -0.07 12.91
CA THR A 66 -0.88 0.66 13.27
C THR A 66 -0.46 0.46 14.73
N ASP A 67 -1.31 -0.11 15.56
CA ASP A 67 -0.99 -0.46 16.96
C ASP A 67 -0.34 -1.86 17.06
N ASP A 68 -0.40 -2.65 15.98
CA ASP A 68 0.20 -3.99 15.96
C ASP A 68 1.73 -3.90 15.88
N VAL A 69 2.37 -4.21 17.01
CA VAL A 69 3.84 -4.25 17.10
C VAL A 69 4.48 -5.32 16.23
N PHE A 70 3.70 -6.27 15.69
CA PHE A 70 4.14 -7.31 14.76
C PHE A 70 3.57 -7.10 13.35
N LEU A 71 3.08 -5.89 13.02
CA LEU A 71 2.52 -5.59 11.71
C LEU A 71 3.43 -6.03 10.55
N PHE A 72 4.74 -5.84 10.68
CA PHE A 72 5.72 -6.19 9.64
C PHE A 72 6.38 -7.56 9.85
N ASP A 73 5.80 -8.45 10.66
CA ASP A 73 6.35 -9.78 10.88
C ASP A 73 6.52 -10.56 9.57
N GLY A 74 7.67 -11.23 9.40
CA GLY A 74 8.03 -11.91 8.16
C GLY A 74 8.50 -11.02 7.00
N LEU A 75 8.41 -9.69 7.10
CA LEU A 75 9.03 -8.78 6.13
C LEU A 75 10.56 -8.89 6.22
N THR A 76 11.24 -8.84 5.07
CA THR A 76 12.71 -8.94 4.94
C THR A 76 13.20 -8.10 3.75
N GLU A 77 14.51 -7.91 3.62
CA GLU A 77 15.18 -7.18 2.53
C GLU A 77 14.94 -7.79 1.13
N LYS A 78 14.42 -9.03 1.07
CA LYS A 78 14.08 -9.71 -0.18
C LYS A 78 12.77 -9.22 -0.79
N HIS A 79 11.88 -8.66 0.03
CA HIS A 79 10.59 -8.16 -0.42
C HIS A 79 10.78 -6.79 -1.09
N ARG A 80 10.24 -6.66 -2.31
CA ARG A 80 10.31 -5.42 -3.09
C ARG A 80 9.09 -4.54 -2.86
N ASN A 81 7.95 -5.17 -2.58
CA ASN A 81 6.70 -4.49 -2.25
C ASN A 81 6.14 -4.96 -0.91
N LEU A 82 5.46 -4.06 -0.23
CA LEU A 82 4.54 -4.31 0.86
C LEU A 82 3.14 -3.96 0.37
N PHE A 83 2.24 -4.93 0.37
CA PHE A 83 0.85 -4.71 -0.01
C PHE A 83 -0.07 -4.78 1.21
N LEU A 84 -0.66 -3.64 1.56
CA LEU A 84 -1.73 -3.53 2.55
C LEU A 84 -3.09 -3.55 1.84
N ASP A 85 -3.82 -4.65 1.95
CA ASP A 85 -5.09 -4.86 1.24
C ASP A 85 -6.31 -4.57 2.12
N ASP A 86 -7.28 -3.84 1.58
CA ASP A 86 -8.54 -3.44 2.24
C ASP A 86 -8.33 -2.58 3.50
N VAL A 87 -7.44 -1.58 3.38
CA VAL A 87 -7.19 -0.57 4.42
C VAL A 87 -8.44 0.28 4.64
N ARG A 88 -8.73 0.63 5.90
CA ARG A 88 -9.83 1.54 6.26
C ARG A 88 -9.47 3.00 6.00
N ALA A 89 -10.49 3.82 5.72
CA ALA A 89 -10.33 5.27 5.49
C ALA A 89 -9.61 6.01 6.63
N ASN A 90 -9.85 5.58 7.87
CA ASN A 90 -9.37 6.23 9.09
C ASN A 90 -7.99 5.72 9.55
N ILE A 91 -7.25 5.03 8.69
CA ILE A 91 -5.87 4.63 8.99
C ILE A 91 -5.02 5.87 9.26
N ASP A 92 -4.15 5.79 10.26
CA ASP A 92 -3.10 6.80 10.44
C ASP A 92 -2.02 6.59 9.37
N PHE A 93 -2.10 7.35 8.28
CA PHE A 93 -1.15 7.22 7.17
C PHE A 93 0.26 7.74 7.53
N GLU A 94 0.39 8.65 8.51
CA GLU A 94 1.69 9.19 8.92
C GLU A 94 2.60 8.11 9.51
N PHE A 95 2.01 7.08 10.13
CA PHE A 95 2.71 5.88 10.59
C PHE A 95 3.61 5.25 9.51
N PHE A 96 3.24 5.36 8.23
CA PHE A 96 4.00 4.79 7.12
C PHE A 96 5.05 5.74 6.53
N PHE A 97 5.16 7.00 6.97
CA PHE A 97 6.17 7.92 6.44
C PHE A 97 7.61 7.40 6.57
N PRO A 98 8.03 6.79 7.69
CA PRO A 98 9.36 6.20 7.80
C PRO A 98 9.60 5.08 6.79
N LEU A 99 8.59 4.26 6.51
CA LEU A 99 8.65 3.23 5.48
C LEU A 99 8.83 3.84 4.08
N ILE A 100 8.08 4.90 3.77
CA ILE A 100 8.08 5.52 2.44
C ILE A 100 9.40 6.23 2.19
N THR A 101 9.84 7.10 3.11
CA THR A 101 10.96 8.03 2.89
C THR A 101 12.21 7.75 3.73
N GLY A 102 12.26 6.64 4.48
CA GLY A 102 13.35 6.39 5.41
C GLY A 102 13.59 4.90 5.71
N LYS A 103 13.99 4.63 6.95
CA LYS A 103 14.30 3.29 7.45
C LYS A 103 13.05 2.64 8.05
N LEU A 104 13.00 1.31 8.03
CA LEU A 104 11.93 0.54 8.64
C LEU A 104 12.47 -0.37 9.72
N MET A 105 11.93 -0.27 10.94
CA MET A 105 12.16 -1.27 11.97
C MET A 105 11.17 -2.41 11.80
N VAL A 106 11.67 -3.63 11.74
CA VAL A 106 10.86 -4.86 11.67
C VAL A 106 11.01 -5.59 13.01
N ASN A 107 9.87 -5.90 13.63
CA ASN A 107 9.79 -6.66 14.86
C ASN A 107 9.21 -8.03 14.54
N GLN A 108 10.04 -9.07 14.52
CA GLN A 108 9.60 -10.42 14.22
C GLN A 108 9.10 -11.16 15.45
N LYS A 109 8.00 -11.90 15.30
CA LYS A 109 7.39 -12.64 16.41
C LYS A 109 8.28 -13.83 16.78
N GLY A 110 8.81 -13.81 18.00
CA GLY A 110 9.78 -14.81 18.46
C GLY A 110 11.19 -14.65 17.84
N GLY A 111 11.41 -13.58 17.07
CA GLY A 111 12.68 -13.25 16.45
C GLY A 111 13.34 -12.01 17.06
N ARG A 112 14.47 -11.59 16.47
CA ARG A 112 15.14 -10.33 16.82
C ARG A 112 14.58 -9.19 15.98
N ARG A 113 14.54 -8.00 16.57
CA ARG A 113 14.30 -6.77 15.83
C ARG A 113 15.48 -6.46 14.93
N PHE A 114 15.19 -5.93 13.75
CA PHE A 114 16.21 -5.40 12.84
C PHE A 114 15.68 -4.17 12.11
N THR A 115 16.56 -3.45 11.42
CA THR A 115 16.20 -2.24 10.70
C THR A 115 16.66 -2.34 9.25
N LEU A 116 15.71 -2.18 8.34
CA LEU A 116 15.98 -2.05 6.91
C LEU A 116 16.38 -0.60 6.60
N PRO A 117 17.54 -0.36 5.94
CA PRO A 117 17.87 0.95 5.39
C PRO A 117 16.93 1.31 4.23
N PHE A 118 16.86 2.58 3.87
CA PHE A 118 15.90 3.11 2.88
C PHE A 118 15.96 2.39 1.53
N GLU A 119 17.15 2.00 1.09
CA GLU A 119 17.39 1.31 -0.17
C GLU A 119 16.83 -0.12 -0.18
N GLN A 120 16.57 -0.67 1.01
CA GLN A 120 16.05 -2.03 1.22
C GLN A 120 14.61 -2.04 1.75
N THR A 121 14.03 -0.89 2.13
CA THR A 121 12.63 -0.84 2.50
C THR A 121 11.76 -1.06 1.25
N PRO A 122 10.67 -1.85 1.34
CA PRO A 122 9.83 -2.11 0.19
C PRO A 122 9.09 -0.84 -0.25
N LYS A 123 8.61 -0.80 -1.49
CA LYS A 123 7.60 0.18 -1.90
C LYS A 123 6.24 -0.21 -1.30
N LEU A 124 5.45 0.79 -0.97
CA LEU A 124 4.16 0.60 -0.32
C LEU A 124 3.04 0.64 -1.36
N LEU A 125 2.29 -0.46 -1.45
CA LEU A 125 1.03 -0.56 -2.16
C LEU A 125 -0.10 -0.66 -1.15
N ILE A 126 -1.13 0.16 -1.30
CA ILE A 126 -2.32 0.14 -0.45
C ILE A 126 -3.55 -0.02 -1.35
N SER A 127 -4.51 -0.84 -0.94
CA SER A 127 -5.87 -0.77 -1.48
C SER A 127 -6.84 -0.29 -0.40
N THR A 128 -7.82 0.51 -0.80
CA THR A 128 -8.86 1.04 0.08
C THR A 128 -10.13 1.30 -0.73
N ASN A 129 -11.30 1.15 -0.12
CA ASN A 129 -12.58 1.52 -0.76
C ASN A 129 -12.93 3.00 -0.57
N HIS A 130 -12.14 3.73 0.21
CA HIS A 130 -12.36 5.13 0.55
C HIS A 130 -11.08 5.95 0.40
N ALA A 131 -11.19 7.27 0.35
CA ALA A 131 -10.03 8.14 0.51
C ALA A 131 -9.39 7.90 1.88
N ILE A 132 -8.05 7.86 1.91
CA ILE A 132 -7.29 7.84 3.15
C ILE A 132 -7.29 9.26 3.71
N ASN A 133 -7.57 9.38 5.00
CA ASN A 133 -7.54 10.66 5.69
C ASN A 133 -6.12 11.22 5.76
N GLY A 134 -5.98 12.53 5.56
CA GLY A 134 -4.70 13.22 5.61
C GLY A 134 -4.68 14.45 4.71
N GLU A 135 -4.21 15.58 5.24
CA GLU A 135 -4.12 16.84 4.51
C GLU A 135 -2.73 17.47 4.67
N GLY A 136 -2.31 18.24 3.67
CA GLY A 136 -1.05 18.98 3.67
C GLY A 136 0.00 18.43 2.73
N SER A 137 1.05 19.23 2.49
CA SER A 137 2.11 18.94 1.51
C SER A 137 2.80 17.60 1.74
N SER A 138 3.08 17.26 3.01
CA SER A 138 3.72 16.00 3.38
C SER A 138 2.95 14.74 2.94
N PHE A 139 1.61 14.80 2.92
CA PHE A 139 0.75 13.73 2.44
C PHE A 139 0.77 13.68 0.91
N HIS A 140 0.54 14.81 0.25
CA HIS A 140 0.49 14.89 -1.21
C HIS A 140 1.80 14.42 -1.87
N ASP A 141 2.94 14.72 -1.26
CA ASP A 141 4.24 14.31 -1.80
C ASP A 141 4.46 12.79 -1.69
N ARG A 142 3.92 12.15 -0.65
CA ARG A 142 4.10 10.72 -0.34
C ARG A 142 3.00 9.82 -0.89
N GLN A 143 1.96 10.37 -1.50
CA GLN A 143 0.86 9.61 -2.06
C GLN A 143 0.87 9.62 -3.59
N TRP A 144 0.62 8.45 -4.18
CA TRP A 144 0.26 8.30 -5.58
C TRP A 144 -1.11 7.64 -5.66
N LEU A 145 -2.14 8.46 -5.81
CA LEU A 145 -3.52 7.99 -5.90
C LEU A 145 -3.81 7.41 -7.29
N VAL A 146 -4.36 6.21 -7.32
CA VAL A 146 -4.76 5.50 -8.54
C VAL A 146 -6.22 5.11 -8.42
N ALA A 147 -7.08 5.84 -9.12
CA ALA A 147 -8.51 5.56 -9.14
C ALA A 147 -8.83 4.31 -10.00
N PHE A 148 -9.62 3.41 -9.45
CA PHE A 148 -10.26 2.30 -10.16
C PHE A 148 -11.72 2.65 -10.41
N SER A 149 -12.12 2.64 -11.68
CA SER A 149 -13.53 2.73 -12.07
C SER A 149 -14.21 1.36 -11.86
N ASP A 150 -15.53 1.35 -11.65
CA ASP A 150 -16.38 0.15 -11.51
C ASP A 150 -16.47 -0.71 -12.80
N PHE A 151 -15.43 -0.74 -13.63
CA PHE A 151 -15.41 -1.52 -14.86
C PHE A 151 -15.51 -3.03 -14.58
N TYR A 152 -14.98 -3.49 -13.45
CA TYR A 152 -15.26 -4.81 -12.91
C TYR A 152 -16.40 -4.69 -11.90
N ASN A 153 -17.56 -5.23 -12.26
CA ASN A 153 -18.78 -5.29 -11.46
C ASN A 153 -19.48 -6.63 -11.72
N ASP A 154 -20.60 -6.91 -11.06
CA ASP A 154 -21.30 -8.19 -11.22
C ASP A 154 -21.77 -8.47 -12.67
N ASP A 155 -21.94 -7.41 -13.47
CA ASP A 155 -22.38 -7.48 -14.87
C ASP A 155 -21.23 -7.56 -15.88
N HIS A 156 -20.00 -7.21 -15.50
CA HIS A 156 -18.83 -7.21 -16.38
C HIS A 156 -17.67 -8.01 -15.75
N LYS A 157 -17.46 -9.23 -16.27
CA LYS A 157 -16.43 -10.19 -15.88
C LYS A 157 -15.13 -10.01 -16.67
#